data_AF-A0A545SBI2-F1
#
_entry.id   AF-A0A545SBI2-F1
#
_cell.length_a   1.000
_cell.length_b   1.000
_cell.length_c   1.000
_cell.angle_alpha   90.00
_cell.angle_beta   90.00
_cell.angle_gamma   90.00
#
_symmetry.space_group_name_H-M   'P 1'
#
loop_
_entity.id
_entity.type
_entity.pdbx_description
1 polymer ?
#
loop_
_entity_poly.entity_id
_entity_poly.type
_entity_poly.pdbx_seq_one_letter_code
_entity_poly.pdbx_strand_id
1 'polypeptide(L)'
;MVDFDRVEQALDDAAVSAAEAHGVLTGMICASGPVELSDWWSQIREDDEQAAVPALLGQVHAETSTSLAELTGTFDLMLPDDEDDLGDRAEALHLWCNGFLYGYGVAGGKDPSQLPDDAAEVLRDIGQFAQASFDLGDDDEEDELAYSELVEYLRVGVLLLHETLHPRPEPEQSSGEAGGQDVQSFWSRASGSTTLH
;
A
#
# COMPACT_ATOMS: atom_id res chain seq x y z
N MET A 1 12.78 0.55 7.89
CA MET A 1 12.47 1.55 6.88
C MET A 1 13.78 2.09 6.38
N VAL A 2 13.96 2.03 5.07
CA VAL A 2 15.07 2.68 4.39
C VAL A 2 14.96 4.20 4.60
N ASP A 3 16.10 4.84 4.82
CA ASP A 3 16.22 6.28 5.08
C ASP A 3 16.02 7.12 3.79
N PHE A 4 15.23 8.20 3.89
CA PHE A 4 14.82 9.04 2.77
C PHE A 4 16.02 9.67 2.03
N ASP A 5 16.89 10.37 2.75
CA ASP A 5 18.06 11.06 2.18
C ASP A 5 19.01 10.11 1.44
N ARG A 6 19.16 8.88 1.96
CA ARG A 6 19.96 7.86 1.28
C ARG A 6 19.32 7.39 -0.01
N VAL A 7 17.99 7.34 -0.10
CA VAL A 7 17.28 7.00 -1.33
C VAL A 7 17.38 8.15 -2.34
N GLU A 8 17.22 9.39 -1.90
CA GLU A 8 17.47 10.58 -2.73
C GLU A 8 18.89 10.53 -3.34
N GLN A 9 19.91 10.29 -2.51
CA GLN A 9 21.28 10.15 -2.99
C GLN A 9 21.47 8.97 -3.97
N ALA A 10 20.73 7.87 -3.79
CA ALA A 10 20.78 6.74 -4.71
C ALA A 10 20.07 7.04 -6.05
N LEU A 11 19.22 8.07 -6.07
CA LEU A 11 18.47 8.57 -7.22
C LEU A 11 19.07 9.85 -7.83
N ASP A 12 20.25 10.31 -7.39
CA ASP A 12 20.87 11.57 -7.85
C ASP A 12 21.02 11.70 -9.38
N ASP A 13 21.12 10.57 -10.10
CA ASP A 13 21.15 10.49 -11.57
C ASP A 13 19.78 10.16 -12.23
N ALA A 14 18.71 10.13 -11.45
CA ALA A 14 17.34 9.88 -11.89
C ALA A 14 16.55 11.21 -11.96
N ALA A 15 15.49 11.24 -12.77
CA ALA A 15 14.69 12.44 -12.99
C ALA A 15 13.62 12.68 -11.90
N VAL A 16 13.55 11.80 -10.89
CA VAL A 16 12.46 11.73 -9.91
C VAL A 16 13.01 11.70 -8.49
N SER A 17 12.24 12.24 -7.54
CA SER A 17 12.55 12.18 -6.11
C SER A 17 12.32 10.78 -5.52
N ALA A 18 12.83 10.52 -4.32
CA ALA A 18 12.57 9.31 -3.56
C ALA A 18 11.08 9.12 -3.28
N ALA A 19 10.38 10.21 -2.96
CA ALA A 19 8.94 10.21 -2.73
C ALA A 19 8.18 9.83 -4.00
N GLU A 20 8.48 10.48 -5.13
CA GLU A 20 7.86 10.17 -6.41
C GLU A 20 8.12 8.72 -6.83
N ALA A 21 9.38 8.27 -6.78
CA ALA A 21 9.76 6.90 -7.14
C ALA A 21 9.02 5.85 -6.30
N HIS A 22 8.88 6.07 -4.99
CA HIS A 22 8.11 5.20 -4.12
C HIS A 22 6.61 5.23 -4.43
N GLY A 23 6.07 6.40 -4.77
CA GLY A 23 4.72 6.56 -5.29
C GLY A 23 4.50 5.69 -6.53
N VAL A 24 5.40 5.78 -7.52
CA VAL A 24 5.34 4.96 -8.75
C VAL A 24 5.27 3.47 -8.42
N LEU A 25 6.15 2.97 -7.55
CA LEU A 25 6.15 1.56 -7.15
C LEU A 25 4.80 1.16 -6.53
N THR A 26 4.32 1.96 -5.57
CA THR A 26 3.10 1.67 -4.82
C THR A 26 1.88 1.67 -5.75
N GLY A 27 1.80 2.64 -6.66
CA GLY A 27 0.75 2.73 -7.67
C GLY A 27 0.75 1.51 -8.60
N MET A 28 1.93 1.11 -9.09
CA MET A 28 2.07 -0.10 -9.91
C MET A 28 1.61 -1.35 -9.13
N ILE A 29 2.00 -1.49 -7.87
CA ILE A 29 1.60 -2.63 -7.03
C ILE A 29 0.08 -2.67 -6.83
N CYS A 30 -0.54 -1.54 -6.49
CA CYS A 30 -1.99 -1.46 -6.34
C CYS A 30 -2.72 -1.81 -7.65
N ALA A 31 -2.21 -1.38 -8.81
CA ALA A 31 -2.83 -1.66 -10.10
C ALA A 31 -2.72 -3.12 -10.54
N SER A 32 -1.52 -3.71 -10.49
CA SER A 32 -1.23 -5.00 -11.12
C SER A 32 -0.89 -6.14 -10.16
N GLY A 33 -0.77 -5.87 -8.86
CA GLY A 33 -0.28 -6.82 -7.87
C GLY A 33 1.26 -6.81 -7.83
N PRO A 34 1.94 -7.94 -7.57
CA PRO A 34 3.41 -7.97 -7.49
C PRO A 34 4.09 -7.37 -8.74
N VAL A 35 5.07 -6.49 -8.51
CA VAL A 35 5.84 -5.79 -9.55
C VAL A 35 7.30 -6.24 -9.47
N GLU A 36 7.93 -6.52 -10.60
CA GLU A 36 9.36 -6.84 -10.64
C GLU A 36 10.22 -5.57 -10.48
N LEU A 37 11.38 -5.69 -9.84
CA LEU A 37 12.30 -4.57 -9.60
C LEU A 37 12.72 -3.88 -10.91
N SER A 38 12.96 -4.65 -11.98
CA SER A 38 13.33 -4.11 -13.29
C SER A 38 12.20 -3.30 -13.94
N ASP A 39 10.95 -3.72 -13.73
CA ASP A 39 9.80 -3.06 -14.32
C ASP A 39 9.60 -1.70 -13.65
N TRP A 40 9.63 -1.65 -12.32
CA TRP A 40 9.61 -0.37 -11.59
C TRP A 40 10.80 0.52 -11.97
N TRP A 41 12.02 -0.03 -12.04
CA TRP A 41 13.21 0.73 -12.40
C TRP A 41 13.10 1.40 -13.78
N SER A 42 12.53 0.68 -14.75
CA SER A 42 12.30 1.21 -16.10
C SER A 42 11.33 2.39 -16.15
N GLN A 43 10.47 2.54 -15.13
CA GLN A 43 9.51 3.64 -15.06
C GLN A 43 10.11 4.91 -14.45
N ILE A 44 11.16 4.79 -13.63
CA ILE A 44 11.79 5.92 -12.93
C ILE A 44 13.13 6.36 -13.54
N ARG A 45 13.64 5.64 -14.55
CA ARG A 45 14.78 6.06 -15.36
C ARG A 45 14.41 6.25 -16.82
N GLU A 46 14.55 7.49 -17.28
CA GLU A 46 14.25 7.86 -18.67
C GLU A 46 15.39 7.54 -19.67
N ASP A 47 16.66 7.45 -19.21
CA ASP A 47 17.82 7.60 -20.11
C ASP A 47 18.77 6.40 -20.25
N ASP A 48 18.61 5.32 -19.47
CA ASP A 48 19.50 4.14 -19.58
C ASP A 48 18.84 2.84 -19.07
N GLU A 49 18.22 2.09 -19.98
CA GLU A 49 17.65 0.77 -19.71
C GLU A 49 18.69 -0.26 -19.21
N GLN A 50 20.00 0.00 -19.38
CA GLN A 50 21.08 -0.89 -18.93
C GLN A 50 21.71 -0.46 -17.61
N ALA A 51 21.30 0.66 -17.02
CA ALA A 51 21.81 1.10 -15.73
C ALA A 51 21.46 0.08 -14.64
N ALA A 52 22.47 -0.32 -13.86
CA ALA A 52 22.27 -1.21 -12.73
C ALA A 52 21.39 -0.53 -11.67
N VAL A 53 20.44 -1.28 -11.12
CA VAL A 53 19.60 -0.80 -10.02
C VAL A 53 20.46 -0.67 -8.76
N PRO A 54 20.51 0.51 -8.11
CA PRO A 54 21.16 0.67 -6.83
C PRO A 54 20.62 -0.34 -5.81
N ALA A 55 21.52 -0.96 -5.03
CA ALA A 55 21.12 -1.96 -4.03
C ALA A 55 20.11 -1.42 -2.99
N LEU A 56 20.12 -0.11 -2.76
CA LEU A 56 19.18 0.56 -1.87
C LEU A 56 17.76 0.56 -2.43
N LEU A 57 17.58 0.78 -3.74
CA LEU A 57 16.26 0.69 -4.38
C LEU A 57 15.73 -0.74 -4.37
N GLY A 58 16.60 -1.74 -4.49
CA GLY A 58 16.21 -3.13 -4.25
C GLY A 58 15.65 -3.38 -2.84
N GLN A 59 16.13 -2.65 -1.83
CA GLN A 59 15.59 -2.73 -0.47
C GLN A 59 14.24 -2.02 -0.36
N VAL A 60 14.12 -0.81 -0.92
CA VAL A 60 12.84 -0.08 -0.99
C VAL A 60 11.78 -0.95 -1.65
N HIS A 61 12.10 -1.52 -2.81
CA HIS A 61 11.21 -2.44 -3.53
C HIS A 61 10.72 -3.61 -2.68
N ALA A 62 11.65 -4.30 -2.01
CA ALA A 62 11.33 -5.44 -1.18
C ALA A 62 10.50 -5.06 0.06
N GLU A 63 10.84 -3.96 0.74
CA GLU A 63 10.11 -3.46 1.92
C GLU A 63 8.69 -3.02 1.56
N THR A 64 8.51 -2.25 0.49
CA THR A 64 7.18 -1.81 0.00
C THR A 64 6.32 -3.00 -0.43
N SER A 65 6.89 -3.92 -1.23
CA SER A 65 6.16 -5.10 -1.70
C SER A 65 5.71 -6.00 -0.55
N THR A 66 6.58 -6.21 0.44
CA THR A 66 6.27 -7.06 1.60
C THR A 66 5.23 -6.41 2.50
N SER A 67 5.38 -5.12 2.81
CA SER A 67 4.46 -4.42 3.72
C SER A 67 3.04 -4.33 3.17
N LEU A 68 2.87 -4.11 1.86
CA LEU A 68 1.56 -4.14 1.21
C LEU A 68 0.97 -5.56 1.15
N ALA A 69 1.77 -6.57 0.81
CA ALA A 69 1.29 -7.94 0.68
C ALA A 69 0.88 -8.58 2.02
N GLU A 70 1.62 -8.29 3.09
CA GLU A 70 1.30 -8.81 4.42
C GLU A 70 0.21 -7.99 5.12
N LEU A 71 -0.16 -6.83 4.57
CA LEU A 71 -0.98 -5.79 5.22
C LEU A 71 -0.48 -5.50 6.63
N THR A 72 0.83 -5.56 6.83
CA THR A 72 1.41 -5.19 8.11
C THR A 72 1.17 -3.70 8.26
N GLY A 73 0.78 -3.25 9.45
CA GLY A 73 0.67 -1.81 9.76
C GLY A 73 2.01 -1.06 9.69
N THR A 74 3.03 -1.66 9.08
CA THR A 74 4.37 -1.13 8.83
C THR A 74 4.51 -0.54 7.42
N PHE A 75 3.50 -0.64 6.55
CA PHE A 75 3.50 0.15 5.31
C PHE A 75 3.48 1.63 5.68
N ASP A 76 4.34 2.39 5.02
CA ASP A 76 4.49 3.82 5.21
C ASP A 76 4.90 4.50 3.89
N LEU A 77 4.74 5.81 3.83
CA LEU A 77 5.10 6.62 2.68
C LEU A 77 6.58 7.01 2.80
N MET A 78 7.33 6.89 1.69
CA MET A 78 8.70 7.41 1.59
C MET A 78 8.64 8.93 1.49
N LEU A 79 8.77 9.62 2.63
CA LEU A 79 8.71 11.07 2.76
C LEU A 79 9.90 11.55 3.61
N PRO A 80 10.24 12.86 3.56
CA PRO A 80 11.24 13.46 4.44
C PRO A 80 10.86 13.30 5.93
N ASP A 81 11.84 13.44 6.81
CA ASP A 81 11.68 13.22 8.25
C ASP A 81 10.87 14.36 8.90
N ASP A 82 10.30 14.13 10.08
CA ASP A 82 9.48 15.15 10.75
C ASP A 82 10.30 16.35 11.26
N GLU A 83 11.62 16.23 11.31
CA GLU A 83 12.55 17.33 11.54
C GLU A 83 12.73 18.27 10.33
N ASP A 84 12.29 17.87 9.12
CA ASP A 84 12.38 18.68 7.89
C ASP A 84 11.25 19.71 7.76
N ASP A 85 11.50 20.75 6.96
CA ASP A 85 10.53 21.83 6.73
C ASP A 85 9.19 21.27 6.21
N LEU A 86 8.08 21.76 6.79
CA LEU A 86 6.75 21.28 6.44
C LEU A 86 6.43 21.51 4.95
N GLY A 87 6.95 22.58 4.34
CA GLY A 87 6.80 22.84 2.91
C GLY A 87 7.51 21.79 2.06
N ASP A 88 8.72 21.38 2.42
CA ASP A 88 9.48 20.34 1.71
C ASP A 88 8.80 18.97 1.85
N ARG A 89 8.28 18.65 3.05
CA ARG A 89 7.46 17.46 3.31
C ARG A 89 6.15 17.44 2.51
N ALA A 90 5.45 18.58 2.45
CA ALA A 90 4.21 18.71 1.68
C ALA A 90 4.46 18.56 0.17
N GLU A 91 5.54 19.14 -0.36
CA GLU A 91 5.95 18.97 -1.75
C GLU A 91 6.30 17.50 -2.04
N ALA A 92 7.05 16.84 -1.15
CA ALA A 92 7.35 15.42 -1.29
C ALA A 92 6.07 14.56 -1.31
N LEU A 93 5.07 14.87 -0.48
CA LEU A 93 3.78 14.19 -0.49
C LEU A 93 3.00 14.42 -1.80
N HIS A 94 3.06 15.63 -2.34
CA HIS A 94 2.48 15.96 -3.64
C HIS A 94 3.14 15.14 -4.77
N LEU A 95 4.46 15.08 -4.79
CA LEU A 95 5.23 14.27 -5.73
C LEU A 95 4.95 12.76 -5.55
N TRP A 96 4.78 12.30 -4.32
CA TRP A 96 4.38 10.93 -4.02
C TRP A 96 3.02 10.60 -4.65
N CYS A 97 2.03 11.49 -4.51
CA CYS A 97 0.70 11.29 -5.09
C CYS A 97 0.74 11.28 -6.63
N ASN A 98 1.53 12.16 -7.25
CA ASN A 98 1.72 12.16 -8.70
C ASN A 98 2.39 10.88 -9.19
N GLY A 99 3.47 10.44 -8.51
CA GLY A 99 4.13 9.18 -8.78
C GLY A 99 3.17 8.00 -8.66
N PHE A 100 2.33 7.96 -7.61
CA PHE A 100 1.31 6.93 -7.42
C PHE A 100 0.35 6.85 -8.62
N LEU A 101 -0.22 7.97 -9.05
CA LEU A 101 -1.17 7.99 -10.16
C LEU A 101 -0.52 7.60 -11.49
N TYR A 102 0.72 8.05 -11.72
CA TYR A 102 1.52 7.63 -12.86
C TYR A 102 1.73 6.11 -12.85
N GLY A 103 2.26 5.57 -11.75
CA GLY A 103 2.51 4.15 -11.55
C GLY A 103 1.26 3.29 -11.74
N TYR A 104 0.14 3.71 -11.16
CA TYR A 104 -1.16 3.05 -11.31
C TYR A 104 -1.61 3.01 -12.78
N GLY A 105 -1.44 4.13 -13.50
CA GLY A 105 -1.79 4.24 -14.91
C GLY A 105 -0.93 3.36 -15.82
N VAL A 106 0.40 3.41 -15.68
CA VAL A 106 1.33 2.64 -16.54
C VAL A 106 1.22 1.14 -16.33
N ALA A 107 0.86 0.69 -15.12
CA ALA A 107 0.60 -0.71 -14.80
C ALA A 107 -0.79 -1.19 -15.27
N GLY A 108 -1.57 -0.35 -15.95
CA GLY A 108 -2.88 -0.72 -16.49
C GLY A 108 -3.99 -0.78 -15.45
N GLY A 109 -3.90 0.06 -14.41
CA GLY A 109 -4.93 0.20 -13.39
C GLY A 109 -6.31 0.52 -13.98
N LYS A 110 -7.36 0.06 -13.30
CA LYS A 110 -8.74 0.21 -13.76
C LYS A 110 -9.22 1.64 -13.53
N ASP A 111 -10.13 2.09 -14.39
CA ASP A 111 -10.79 3.38 -14.15
C ASP A 111 -11.56 3.35 -12.81
N PRO A 112 -11.56 4.43 -12.01
CA PRO A 112 -12.29 4.48 -10.74
C PRO A 112 -13.76 4.06 -10.83
N SER A 113 -14.43 4.29 -11.97
CA SER A 113 -15.82 3.84 -12.20
C SER A 113 -16.01 2.32 -12.26
N GLN A 114 -14.91 1.57 -12.37
CA GLN A 114 -14.88 0.10 -12.41
C GLN A 114 -14.44 -0.52 -11.08
N LEU A 115 -14.12 0.31 -10.07
CA LEU A 115 -13.70 -0.12 -8.75
C LEU A 115 -14.88 -0.14 -7.78
N PRO A 116 -14.82 -0.94 -6.69
CA PRO A 116 -15.72 -0.79 -5.55
C PRO A 116 -15.68 0.64 -5.00
N ASP A 117 -16.79 1.12 -4.44
CA ASP A 117 -16.97 2.52 -4.05
C ASP A 117 -15.83 3.06 -3.17
N ASP A 118 -15.47 2.34 -2.12
CA ASP A 118 -14.41 2.75 -1.18
C ASP A 118 -13.02 2.82 -1.86
N ALA A 119 -12.68 1.85 -2.71
CA ALA A 119 -11.43 1.87 -3.47
C ALA A 119 -11.41 3.00 -4.53
N ALA A 120 -12.57 3.25 -5.14
CA ALA A 120 -12.73 4.33 -6.11
C ALA A 120 -12.61 5.71 -5.45
N GLU A 121 -13.07 5.85 -4.20
CA GLU A 121 -12.95 7.07 -3.39
C GLU A 121 -11.49 7.37 -3.09
N VAL A 122 -10.75 6.41 -2.53
CA VAL A 122 -9.30 6.57 -2.28
C VAL A 122 -8.56 7.02 -3.53
N LEU A 123 -8.79 6.37 -4.68
CA LEU A 123 -8.09 6.72 -5.92
C LEU A 123 -8.45 8.13 -6.42
N ARG A 124 -9.71 8.57 -6.25
CA ARG A 124 -10.13 9.94 -6.57
C ARG A 124 -9.50 10.96 -5.63
N ASP A 125 -9.39 10.65 -4.35
CA ASP A 125 -8.83 11.55 -3.35
C ASP A 125 -7.32 11.74 -3.55
N ILE A 126 -6.57 10.68 -3.85
CA ILE A 126 -5.17 10.78 -4.28
C ILE A 126 -5.07 11.71 -5.51
N GLY A 127 -6.02 11.59 -6.45
CA GLY A 127 -6.15 12.48 -7.61
C GLY A 127 -6.37 13.95 -7.24
N GLN A 128 -7.15 14.22 -6.20
CA GLN A 128 -7.40 15.58 -5.71
C GLN A 128 -6.15 16.14 -5.02
N PHE A 129 -5.45 15.34 -4.21
CA PHE A 129 -4.22 15.76 -3.52
C PHE A 129 -3.07 16.00 -4.50
N ALA A 130 -2.96 15.19 -5.55
CA ALA A 130 -2.00 15.42 -6.63
C ALA A 130 -2.25 16.71 -7.43
N GLN A 131 -3.43 17.32 -7.30
CA GLN A 131 -3.78 18.60 -7.96
C GLN A 131 -3.82 19.78 -6.98
N ALA A 132 -3.96 19.50 -5.69
CA ALA A 132 -4.00 20.50 -4.65
C ALA A 132 -2.59 20.99 -4.30
N SER A 133 -2.46 22.30 -4.08
CA SER A 133 -1.31 22.87 -3.40
C SER A 133 -1.58 22.85 -1.90
N PHE A 134 -0.59 22.45 -1.10
CA PHE A 134 -0.66 22.60 0.36
C PHE A 134 -0.50 24.09 0.69
N ASP A 135 -1.59 24.74 1.09
CA ASP A 135 -1.60 26.16 1.44
C ASP A 135 -1.29 26.29 2.93
N LEU A 136 -0.02 26.50 3.25
CA LEU A 136 0.44 26.71 4.63
C LEU A 136 -0.08 28.06 5.14
N GLY A 137 -0.77 28.00 6.28
CA GLY A 137 -1.36 29.15 6.94
C GLY A 137 -0.39 29.91 7.82
N ASP A 138 -0.95 30.63 8.80
CA ASP A 138 -0.19 31.38 9.82
C ASP A 138 0.00 30.57 11.13
N ASP A 139 -0.59 29.37 11.23
CA ASP A 139 -0.57 28.53 12.45
C ASP A 139 0.12 27.19 12.18
N ASP A 140 1.42 27.15 12.46
CA ASP A 140 2.28 25.99 12.23
C ASP A 140 1.76 24.71 12.93
N GLU A 141 1.13 24.81 14.11
CA GLU A 141 0.64 23.62 14.83
C GLU A 141 -0.58 23.00 14.16
N GLU A 142 -1.47 23.82 13.58
CA GLU A 142 -2.64 23.35 12.83
C GLU A 142 -2.22 22.69 11.51
N ASP A 143 -1.26 23.28 10.81
CA ASP A 143 -0.76 22.77 9.53
C ASP A 143 0.00 21.43 9.70
N GLU A 144 0.82 21.29 10.75
CA GLU A 144 1.50 20.03 11.09
C GLU A 144 0.51 18.90 11.40
N LEU A 145 -0.57 19.21 12.13
CA LEU A 145 -1.62 18.24 12.42
C LEU A 145 -2.35 17.84 11.15
N ALA A 146 -2.74 18.80 10.30
CA ALA A 146 -3.43 18.54 9.04
C ALA A 146 -2.57 17.70 8.09
N TYR A 147 -1.27 17.99 8.00
CA TYR A 147 -0.32 17.19 7.22
C TYR A 147 -0.24 15.74 7.75
N SER A 148 -0.08 15.57 9.06
CA SER A 148 0.00 14.25 9.69
C SER A 148 -1.27 13.43 9.47
N GLU A 149 -2.44 14.05 9.57
CA GLU A 149 -3.73 13.41 9.29
C GLU A 149 -3.85 13.00 7.81
N LEU A 150 -3.37 13.82 6.88
CA LEU A 150 -3.37 13.51 5.46
C LEU A 150 -2.46 12.33 5.12
N VAL A 151 -1.24 12.31 5.68
CA VAL A 151 -0.29 11.20 5.51
C VAL A 151 -0.90 9.89 6.01
N GLU A 152 -1.51 9.90 7.19
CA GLU A 152 -2.17 8.72 7.75
C GLU A 152 -3.39 8.28 6.91
N TYR A 153 -4.19 9.23 6.43
CA TYR A 153 -5.31 8.95 5.52
C TYR A 153 -4.84 8.22 4.27
N LEU A 154 -3.79 8.73 3.62
CA LEU A 154 -3.22 8.13 2.42
C LEU A 154 -2.65 6.74 2.69
N ARG A 155 -1.93 6.57 3.80
CA ARG A 155 -1.35 5.29 4.20
C ARG A 155 -2.42 4.20 4.37
N VAL A 156 -3.51 4.52 5.08
CA VAL A 156 -4.66 3.62 5.27
C VAL A 156 -5.41 3.40 3.96
N GLY A 157 -5.61 4.45 3.17
CA GLY A 157 -6.28 4.39 1.87
C GLY A 157 -5.56 3.45 0.91
N VAL A 158 -4.23 3.52 0.82
CA VAL A 158 -3.41 2.62 -0.01
C VAL A 158 -3.56 1.16 0.43
N LEU A 159 -3.53 0.89 1.73
CA LEU A 159 -3.72 -0.46 2.25
C LEU A 159 -5.12 -1.01 1.91
N LEU A 160 -6.16 -0.18 2.05
CA LEU A 160 -7.53 -0.52 1.67
C LEU A 160 -7.64 -0.80 0.16
N LEU A 161 -7.05 0.07 -0.66
CA LEU A 161 -7.06 -0.06 -2.11
C LEU A 161 -6.35 -1.35 -2.53
N HIS A 162 -5.17 -1.64 -1.98
CA HIS A 162 -4.43 -2.86 -2.25
C HIS A 162 -5.23 -4.11 -1.86
N GLU A 163 -5.76 -4.19 -0.64
CA GLU A 163 -6.54 -5.35 -0.18
C GLU A 163 -7.82 -5.55 -1.00
N THR A 164 -8.47 -4.45 -1.41
CA THR A 164 -9.68 -4.51 -2.23
C THR A 164 -9.40 -5.06 -3.63
N LEU A 165 -8.26 -4.70 -4.23
CA LEU A 165 -7.90 -5.10 -5.59
C LEU A 165 -7.22 -6.47 -5.63
N HIS A 166 -6.51 -6.84 -4.56
CA HIS A 166 -5.75 -8.08 -4.45
C HIS A 166 -6.13 -8.85 -3.18
N PRO A 167 -7.42 -9.24 -3.02
CA PRO A 167 -7.87 -9.89 -1.80
C PRO A 167 -7.10 -11.18 -1.58
N ARG A 168 -6.61 -11.36 -0.36
CA ARG A 168 -5.98 -12.63 0.01
C ARG A 168 -7.00 -13.75 -0.14
N PRO A 169 -6.61 -14.93 -0.64
CA PRO A 169 -7.49 -16.08 -0.63
C PRO A 169 -7.91 -16.34 0.82
N GLU A 170 -9.22 -16.27 1.09
CA GLU A 170 -9.74 -16.65 2.40
C GLU A 170 -9.23 -18.08 2.69
N PRO A 171 -8.70 -18.36 3.90
CA PRO A 171 -8.39 -19.72 4.25
C PRO A 171 -9.70 -20.51 4.11
N GLU A 172 -9.74 -21.45 3.17
CA GLU A 172 -10.89 -22.32 2.95
C GLU A 172 -11.35 -22.79 4.33
N GLN A 173 -12.54 -22.32 4.75
CA GLN A 173 -13.22 -22.95 5.86
C GLN A 173 -13.47 -24.37 5.38
N SER A 174 -12.55 -25.27 5.74
CA SER A 174 -12.69 -26.71 5.59
C SER A 174 -14.11 -27.01 6.04
N SER A 175 -14.97 -27.24 5.06
CA SER A 175 -16.31 -27.72 5.24
C SER A 175 -16.12 -29.11 5.79
N GLY A 176 -15.91 -29.16 7.11
CA GLY A 176 -15.97 -30.38 7.88
C GLY A 176 -17.42 -30.82 7.81
N GLU A 177 -17.78 -31.47 6.70
CA GLU A 177 -18.79 -32.51 6.71
C GLU A 177 -18.29 -33.58 7.67
N ALA A 178 -18.48 -33.32 8.97
CA ALA A 178 -18.64 -34.37 9.94
C ALA A 178 -19.89 -35.13 9.47
N GLY A 179 -19.67 -36.20 8.71
CA GLY A 179 -20.69 -37.14 8.30
C GLY A 179 -21.60 -37.42 9.47
N GLY A 180 -22.90 -37.18 9.28
CA GLY A 180 -23.90 -37.25 10.32
C GLY A 180 -23.82 -38.56 11.11
N GLN A 181 -23.29 -38.48 12.32
CA GLN A 181 -23.65 -39.37 13.39
C GLN A 181 -24.54 -38.58 14.33
N ASP A 182 -25.83 -38.85 14.17
CA ASP A 182 -26.93 -38.28 14.92
C ASP A 182 -26.59 -38.22 16.42
N VAL A 183 -26.41 -37.00 16.94
CA VAL A 183 -26.04 -36.73 18.33
C VAL A 183 -27.06 -37.35 19.30
N GLN A 184 -28.32 -37.51 18.86
CA GLN A 184 -29.35 -38.20 19.64
C GLN A 184 -29.09 -39.70 19.80
N SER A 185 -28.49 -40.35 18.80
CA SER A 185 -28.13 -41.77 18.84
C SER A 185 -26.98 -42.06 19.83
N PHE A 186 -26.08 -41.08 20.02
CA PHE A 186 -24.99 -41.16 20.98
C PHE A 186 -25.51 -41.10 22.43
N TRP A 187 -26.40 -40.14 22.74
CA TRP A 187 -26.99 -40.01 24.08
C TRP A 187 -27.97 -41.14 24.44
N SER A 188 -28.68 -41.70 23.44
CA SER A 188 -29.54 -42.87 23.64
C SER A 188 -28.74 -44.11 24.07
N ARG A 189 -27.53 -44.30 23.54
CA ARG A 189 -26.62 -45.38 23.94
C ARG A 189 -25.95 -45.14 25.30
N ALA A 190 -25.62 -43.90 25.64
CA ALA A 190 -24.99 -43.56 26.91
C ALA A 190 -25.95 -43.68 28.12
N SER A 191 -27.26 -43.59 27.90
CA SER A 191 -28.26 -43.54 28.98
C SER A 191 -28.88 -44.90 29.34
N GLY A 192 -28.54 -45.97 28.62
CA GLY A 192 -29.25 -47.24 28.69
C GLY A 192 -28.39 -48.42 29.14
N SER A 193 -28.00 -48.48 30.42
CA SER A 193 -27.80 -49.76 31.15
C SER A 193 -27.46 -49.53 32.63
N THR A 194 -28.48 -49.34 33.47
CA THR A 194 -28.42 -49.80 34.86
C THR A 194 -29.78 -50.41 35.24
N THR A 195 -29.92 -51.71 35.04
CA THR A 195 -30.79 -52.52 35.88
C THR A 195 -30.10 -53.87 36.07
N LEU A 196 -29.28 -53.94 37.11
CA LEU A 196 -28.84 -55.21 37.69
C LEU A 196 -29.81 -55.55 38.83
N HIS A 197 -30.13 -56.84 38.88
CA HIS A 197 -30.98 -57.58 39.83
C HIS A 197 -31.08 -57.03 41.25
#